data_AF-A0A7S0WI72-F1
#
_entry.id   AF-A0A7S0WI72-F1
#
_cell.length_a   1.000
_cell.length_b   1.000
_cell.length_c   1.000
_cell.angle_alpha   90.00
_cell.angle_beta   90.00
_cell.angle_gamma   90.00
#
_symmetry.space_group_name_H-M   'P 1'
#
loop_
_entity.id
_entity.type
_entity.pdbx_description
1 polymer ?
#
loop_
_entity_poly.entity_id
_entity_poly.type
_entity_poly.pdbx_seq_one_letter_code
_entity_poly.pdbx_strand_id
1 'polypeptide(L)'
;EDLAEEDYSGRDNWELVRRMLFANVLGSPRERRAQQQRGAWHPVLEELSNARRVGATNARSIIKTFATRRARANLSVVVDWELRWLRMRMVVAATQPDVIALEELDHMAQAQEDLARLGYMCGEPGKVYKPAHLGMEDMPHNVEHLLRHLDATGVAFMPRTMSKARKMAKHTRKDPDDDGVAIFWRASIFELTERGLHFLVFDDDTRHMGAVRADLRRRADGTPLSVVAALLSAGQGANQEVKRLNQFLKPSQANSASSANGPSLRDWVDESAGQAPTILCMDTGGAPDQAKVEWGKER
;
A
#
# COMPACT_ATOMS: atom_id res chain seq x y z
N GLU A 1 -29.37 -3.51 -7.83
CA GLU A 1 -29.71 -2.27 -8.54
C GLU A 1 -29.20 -1.03 -7.78
N ASP A 2 -28.77 -1.20 -6.53
CA ASP A 2 -28.26 -0.14 -5.65
C ASP A 2 -26.90 0.49 -6.03
N LEU A 3 -26.17 -0.06 -7.01
CA LEU A 3 -24.97 0.60 -7.59
C LEU A 3 -25.31 1.62 -8.69
N ALA A 4 -26.60 1.81 -9.00
CA ALA A 4 -27.05 2.64 -10.12
C ALA A 4 -27.37 4.09 -9.74
N GLU A 5 -27.41 4.45 -8.45
CA GLU A 5 -27.85 5.78 -8.00
C GLU A 5 -26.74 6.67 -7.42
N GLU A 6 -25.53 6.17 -7.23
CA GLU A 6 -24.42 7.01 -6.76
C GLU A 6 -23.79 7.78 -7.94
N ASP A 7 -23.80 9.11 -7.83
CA ASP A 7 -23.35 10.01 -8.89
C ASP A 7 -21.82 10.07 -8.98
N TYR A 8 -21.25 9.06 -9.66
CA TYR A 8 -19.82 8.97 -9.94
C TYR A 8 -19.44 9.69 -11.24
N SER A 9 -19.46 11.03 -11.29
CA SER A 9 -18.94 11.79 -12.45
C SER A 9 -17.45 12.13 -12.25
N GLY A 10 -16.53 11.21 -12.58
CA GLY A 10 -15.10 11.47 -12.43
C GLY A 10 -14.16 10.34 -12.85
N ARG A 11 -12.84 10.58 -12.71
CA ARG A 11 -11.74 9.62 -13.00
C ARG A 11 -11.92 8.26 -12.29
N ASP A 12 -12.72 8.21 -11.23
CA ASP A 12 -12.96 7.02 -10.39
C ASP A 12 -13.75 5.90 -11.10
N ASN A 13 -14.53 6.22 -12.15
CA ASN A 13 -15.24 5.20 -12.95
C ASN A 13 -14.29 4.23 -13.67
N TRP A 14 -13.11 4.70 -14.09
CA TRP A 14 -12.17 3.88 -14.86
C TRP A 14 -11.47 2.82 -13.99
N GLU A 15 -11.30 3.11 -12.71
CA GLU A 15 -10.71 2.16 -11.76
C GLU A 15 -11.70 1.03 -11.43
N LEU A 16 -12.99 1.35 -11.29
CA LEU A 16 -14.04 0.35 -11.12
C LEU A 16 -14.13 -0.60 -12.33
N VAL A 17 -14.08 -0.06 -13.55
CA VAL A 17 -14.04 -0.86 -14.78
C VAL A 17 -12.82 -1.79 -14.80
N ARG A 18 -11.64 -1.27 -14.46
CA ARG A 18 -10.40 -2.06 -14.44
C ARG A 18 -10.49 -3.22 -13.47
N ARG A 19 -11.06 -3.00 -12.28
CA ARG A 19 -11.28 -4.04 -11.26
C ARG A 19 -12.29 -5.10 -11.70
N MET A 20 -13.36 -4.72 -12.41
CA MET A 20 -14.33 -5.68 -12.97
C MET A 20 -13.73 -6.60 -14.03
N LEU A 21 -12.77 -6.10 -14.81
CA LEU A 21 -12.06 -6.87 -15.82
C LEU A 21 -11.11 -7.91 -15.24
N PHE A 22 -10.30 -7.52 -14.24
CA PHE A 22 -9.41 -8.45 -13.53
C PHE A 22 -10.18 -9.57 -12.85
N ALA A 23 -11.36 -9.25 -12.32
CA ALA A 23 -12.30 -10.20 -11.76
C ALA A 23 -12.69 -11.32 -12.75
N ASN A 24 -12.83 -11.04 -14.06
CA ASN A 24 -13.19 -12.07 -15.05
C ASN A 24 -12.05 -13.05 -15.40
N VAL A 25 -10.80 -12.79 -14.97
CA VAL A 25 -9.60 -13.56 -15.36
C VAL A 25 -9.49 -14.91 -14.62
N LEU A 26 -10.15 -15.05 -13.46
CA LEU A 26 -10.06 -16.25 -12.61
C LEU A 26 -10.96 -17.42 -13.06
N GLY A 27 -11.04 -17.67 -14.37
CA GLY A 27 -11.78 -18.79 -14.96
C GLY A 27 -11.16 -20.16 -14.67
N SER A 28 -11.98 -21.21 -14.68
CA SER A 28 -11.46 -22.59 -14.71
C SER A 28 -10.61 -22.80 -15.98
N PRO A 29 -9.63 -23.73 -15.98
CA PRO A 29 -8.78 -23.98 -17.15
C PRO A 29 -9.56 -24.22 -18.45
N ARG A 30 -10.76 -24.82 -18.35
CA ARG A 30 -11.66 -25.12 -19.47
C ARG A 30 -12.32 -23.87 -20.04
N GLU A 31 -12.72 -22.93 -19.18
CA GLU A 31 -13.29 -21.63 -19.56
C GLU A 31 -12.23 -20.70 -20.13
N ARG A 32 -11.01 -20.73 -19.60
CA ARG A 32 -9.87 -19.96 -20.15
C ARG A 32 -9.61 -20.36 -21.59
N ARG A 33 -9.59 -21.66 -21.90
CA ARG A 33 -9.45 -22.17 -23.28
C ARG A 33 -10.62 -21.74 -24.17
N ALA A 34 -11.85 -21.77 -23.66
CA ALA A 34 -13.03 -21.34 -24.42
C ALA A 34 -13.06 -19.82 -24.70
N GLN A 35 -12.59 -18.99 -23.75
CA GLN A 35 -12.49 -17.54 -23.93
C GLN A 35 -11.32 -17.14 -24.83
N GLN A 36 -10.18 -17.83 -24.71
CA GLN A 36 -9.01 -17.65 -25.56
C GLN A 36 -9.29 -18.06 -27.02
N GLN A 37 -10.06 -19.13 -27.23
CA GLN A 37 -10.53 -19.53 -28.56
C GLN A 37 -11.59 -18.60 -29.16
N ARG A 38 -12.31 -17.81 -28.34
CA ARG A 38 -13.37 -16.89 -28.81
C ARG A 38 -12.90 -15.45 -29.02
N GLY A 39 -11.64 -15.12 -28.73
CA GLY A 39 -11.12 -13.74 -28.84
C GLY A 39 -11.85 -12.71 -27.95
N ALA A 40 -12.69 -13.15 -26.99
CA ALA A 40 -13.68 -12.32 -26.31
C ALA A 40 -13.11 -11.26 -25.34
N TRP A 41 -11.80 -11.28 -25.11
CA TRP A 41 -11.08 -10.26 -24.32
C TRP A 41 -10.77 -9.00 -25.13
N HIS A 42 -10.63 -9.15 -26.45
CA HIS A 42 -10.30 -8.08 -27.37
C HIS A 42 -11.38 -6.98 -27.41
N PRO A 43 -12.69 -7.30 -27.49
CA PRO A 43 -13.73 -6.29 -27.63
C PRO A 43 -13.86 -5.36 -26.43
N VAL A 44 -13.74 -5.87 -25.20
CA VAL A 44 -13.93 -5.03 -24.00
C VAL A 44 -12.75 -4.08 -23.80
N LEU A 45 -11.52 -4.58 -23.99
CA LEU A 45 -10.32 -3.75 -23.91
C LEU A 45 -10.26 -2.73 -25.06
N GLU A 46 -10.70 -3.11 -26.26
CA GLU A 46 -10.85 -2.18 -27.39
C GLU A 46 -11.91 -1.12 -27.12
N GLU A 47 -13.10 -1.49 -26.63
CA GLU A 47 -14.19 -0.56 -26.36
C GLU A 47 -13.80 0.43 -25.25
N LEU A 48 -13.07 -0.01 -24.23
CA LEU A 48 -12.51 0.86 -23.19
C LEU A 48 -11.36 1.74 -23.68
N SER A 49 -10.46 1.19 -24.48
CA SER A 49 -9.37 1.95 -25.10
C SER A 49 -9.95 3.05 -26.01
N ASN A 50 -10.95 2.69 -26.81
CA ASN A 50 -11.68 3.61 -27.67
C ASN A 50 -12.40 4.69 -26.86
N ALA A 51 -13.19 4.32 -25.85
CA ALA A 51 -13.90 5.26 -24.99
C ALA A 51 -12.94 6.23 -24.27
N ARG A 52 -11.78 5.75 -23.82
CA ARG A 52 -10.73 6.60 -23.23
C ARG A 52 -10.09 7.53 -24.26
N ARG A 53 -9.89 7.07 -25.50
CA ARG A 53 -9.30 7.87 -26.60
C ARG A 53 -10.24 8.98 -27.09
N VAL A 54 -11.55 8.72 -27.15
CA VAL A 54 -12.55 9.71 -27.59
C VAL A 54 -13.07 10.60 -26.44
N GLY A 55 -12.52 10.47 -25.22
CA GLY A 55 -12.97 11.24 -24.06
C GLY A 55 -14.42 10.96 -23.66
N ALA A 56 -14.99 9.82 -24.10
CA ALA A 56 -16.38 9.50 -23.86
C ALA A 56 -16.59 9.13 -22.38
N THR A 57 -17.56 9.79 -21.74
CA THR A 57 -18.04 9.56 -20.37
C THR A 57 -18.85 8.26 -20.21
N ASN A 58 -18.96 7.42 -21.25
CA ASN A 58 -19.87 6.27 -21.25
C ASN A 58 -19.38 5.05 -20.45
N ALA A 59 -18.39 5.18 -19.56
CA ALA A 59 -17.92 4.08 -18.71
C ALA A 59 -19.10 3.31 -18.06
N ARG A 60 -20.19 4.02 -17.70
CA ARG A 60 -21.45 3.42 -17.22
C ARG A 60 -22.10 2.46 -18.22
N SER A 61 -22.17 2.79 -19.52
CA SER A 61 -22.75 1.88 -20.52
C SER A 61 -21.86 0.67 -20.79
N ILE A 62 -20.53 0.85 -20.81
CA ILE A 62 -19.59 -0.28 -20.94
C ILE A 62 -19.71 -1.20 -19.72
N ILE A 63 -19.74 -0.65 -18.50
CA ILE A 63 -20.00 -1.43 -17.27
C ILE A 63 -21.33 -2.17 -17.41
N LYS A 64 -22.42 -1.50 -17.81
CA LYS A 64 -23.74 -2.13 -17.93
C LYS A 64 -23.74 -3.30 -18.91
N THR A 65 -23.04 -3.16 -20.05
CA THR A 65 -22.92 -4.22 -21.08
C THR A 65 -22.13 -5.42 -20.58
N PHE A 66 -21.07 -5.22 -19.77
CA PHE A 66 -20.16 -6.30 -19.35
C PHE A 66 -20.32 -6.73 -17.88
N ALA A 67 -21.23 -6.11 -17.12
CA ALA A 67 -21.53 -6.43 -15.72
C ALA A 67 -22.39 -7.69 -15.60
N THR A 68 -21.87 -8.82 -16.09
CA THR A 68 -22.45 -10.15 -15.89
C THR A 68 -22.53 -10.46 -14.39
N ARG A 69 -23.42 -11.38 -13.99
CA ARG A 69 -23.52 -11.85 -12.59
C ARG A 69 -22.16 -12.28 -12.04
N ARG A 70 -21.34 -12.94 -12.86
CA ARG A 70 -19.97 -13.36 -12.51
C ARG A 70 -19.02 -12.18 -12.34
N ALA A 71 -19.02 -11.22 -13.26
CA ALA A 71 -18.18 -10.03 -13.16
C ALA A 71 -18.50 -9.23 -11.89
N ARG A 72 -19.79 -9.14 -11.51
CA ARG A 72 -20.21 -8.52 -10.24
C ARG A 72 -19.76 -9.32 -9.02
N ALA A 73 -19.93 -10.65 -9.02
CA ALA A 73 -19.49 -11.50 -7.90
C ALA A 73 -17.96 -11.50 -7.74
N ASN A 74 -17.22 -11.48 -8.84
CA ASN A 74 -15.77 -11.41 -8.79
C ASN A 74 -15.30 -10.01 -8.38
N LEU A 75 -15.97 -8.95 -8.87
CA LEU A 75 -15.69 -7.59 -8.41
C LEU A 75 -15.96 -7.45 -6.91
N SER A 76 -17.11 -7.94 -6.42
CA SER A 76 -17.44 -7.86 -5.00
C SER A 76 -16.36 -8.51 -4.15
N VAL A 77 -15.85 -9.67 -4.56
CA VAL A 77 -14.72 -10.34 -3.90
C VAL A 77 -13.41 -9.51 -3.91
N VAL A 78 -13.22 -8.62 -4.89
CA VAL A 78 -12.02 -7.75 -5.02
C VAL A 78 -12.20 -6.40 -4.34
N VAL A 79 -13.42 -5.88 -4.23
CA VAL A 79 -13.67 -4.56 -3.60
C VAL A 79 -14.12 -4.67 -2.16
N ASP A 80 -14.76 -5.77 -1.78
CA ASP A 80 -15.20 -6.05 -0.42
C ASP A 80 -13.97 -6.25 0.47
N TRP A 81 -13.81 -5.33 1.42
CA TRP A 81 -12.73 -5.36 2.39
C TRP A 81 -12.73 -6.63 3.22
N GLU A 82 -13.88 -7.03 3.77
CA GLU A 82 -13.98 -8.19 4.67
C GLU A 82 -13.58 -9.48 3.97
N LEU A 83 -14.04 -9.68 2.73
CA LEU A 83 -13.67 -10.86 1.93
C LEU A 83 -12.19 -10.85 1.52
N ARG A 84 -11.63 -9.70 1.14
CA ARG A 84 -10.20 -9.57 0.84
C ARG A 84 -9.34 -9.84 2.07
N TRP A 85 -9.70 -9.22 3.20
CA TRP A 85 -8.98 -9.32 4.45
C TRP A 85 -9.04 -10.74 5.02
N LEU A 86 -10.19 -11.41 4.93
CA LEU A 86 -10.31 -12.83 5.28
C LEU A 86 -9.31 -13.69 4.50
N ARG A 87 -9.17 -13.49 3.18
CA ARG A 87 -8.21 -14.23 2.36
C ARG A 87 -6.77 -13.96 2.75
N MET A 88 -6.42 -12.70 3.02
CA MET A 88 -5.08 -12.33 3.50
C MET A 88 -4.78 -13.04 4.83
N ARG A 89 -5.71 -13.03 5.79
CA ARG A 89 -5.57 -13.75 7.06
C ARG A 89 -5.46 -15.26 6.88
N MET A 90 -6.21 -15.85 5.95
CA MET A 90 -6.08 -17.27 5.63
C MET A 90 -4.68 -17.63 5.12
N VAL A 91 -4.09 -16.78 4.27
CA VAL A 91 -2.70 -16.97 3.82
C VAL A 91 -1.75 -16.88 5.01
N VAL A 92 -1.86 -15.84 5.85
CA VAL A 92 -1.03 -15.69 7.05
C VAL A 92 -1.16 -16.89 8.00
N ALA A 93 -2.37 -17.36 8.26
CA ALA A 93 -2.61 -18.52 9.11
C ALA A 93 -2.04 -19.83 8.53
N ALA A 94 -2.09 -19.98 7.20
CA ALA A 94 -1.61 -21.18 6.52
C ALA A 94 -0.08 -21.20 6.37
N THR A 95 0.55 -20.06 6.08
CA THR A 95 2.00 -19.99 5.84
C THR A 95 2.79 -19.69 7.10
N GLN A 96 2.14 -19.11 8.12
CA GLN A 96 2.76 -18.69 9.37
C GLN A 96 4.12 -18.02 9.11
N PRO A 97 4.16 -16.85 8.45
CA PRO A 97 5.41 -16.10 8.27
C PRO A 97 5.86 -15.55 9.63
N ASP A 98 7.17 -15.38 9.84
CA ASP A 98 7.65 -14.77 11.10
C ASP A 98 7.62 -13.24 11.06
N VAL A 99 7.67 -12.67 9.86
CA VAL A 99 7.56 -11.24 9.56
C VAL A 99 6.61 -11.04 8.40
N ILE A 100 5.73 -10.03 8.47
CA ILE A 100 4.79 -9.65 7.41
C ILE A 100 4.98 -8.17 7.14
N ALA A 101 5.22 -7.82 5.88
CA ALA A 101 5.10 -6.45 5.40
C ALA A 101 3.80 -6.35 4.58
N LEU A 102 2.94 -5.38 4.91
CA LEU A 102 1.72 -5.08 4.17
C LEU A 102 1.81 -3.67 3.62
N GLU A 103 1.50 -3.51 2.35
CA GLU A 103 1.51 -2.22 1.64
C GLU A 103 0.11 -1.93 1.11
N GLU A 104 -0.20 -0.64 0.92
CA GLU A 104 -1.56 -0.16 0.65
C GLU A 104 -2.59 -0.68 1.68
N LEU A 105 -2.14 -0.89 2.92
CA LEU A 105 -2.99 -1.38 4.00
C LEU A 105 -3.86 -0.23 4.50
N ASP A 106 -5.14 -0.29 4.19
CA ASP A 106 -6.19 0.43 4.89
C ASP A 106 -6.70 -0.39 6.08
N HIS A 107 -7.53 0.22 6.95
CA HIS A 107 -8.10 -0.44 8.14
C HIS A 107 -7.03 -0.96 9.13
N MET A 108 -5.96 -0.19 9.35
CA MET A 108 -4.81 -0.61 10.16
C MET A 108 -5.21 -1.10 11.57
N ALA A 109 -6.17 -0.43 12.23
CA ALA A 109 -6.65 -0.85 13.55
C ALA A 109 -7.27 -2.26 13.56
N GLN A 110 -8.09 -2.59 12.54
CA GLN A 110 -8.69 -3.92 12.40
C GLN A 110 -7.62 -4.96 12.07
N ALA A 111 -6.68 -4.62 11.18
CA ALA A 111 -5.57 -5.50 10.83
C ALA A 111 -4.70 -5.82 12.05
N GLN A 112 -4.41 -4.81 12.89
CA GLN A 112 -3.68 -4.96 14.14
C GLN A 112 -4.38 -5.93 15.10
N GLU A 113 -5.67 -5.75 15.34
CA GLU A 113 -6.44 -6.61 16.23
C GLU A 113 -6.50 -8.05 15.72
N ASP A 114 -6.78 -8.23 14.44
CA ASP A 114 -6.93 -9.56 13.84
C ASP A 114 -5.61 -10.34 13.79
N LEU A 115 -4.50 -9.69 13.43
CA LEU A 115 -3.19 -10.35 13.41
C LEU A 115 -2.66 -10.60 14.83
N ALA A 116 -3.03 -9.77 15.82
CA ALA A 116 -2.74 -10.06 17.23
C ALA A 116 -3.37 -11.37 17.71
N ARG A 117 -4.60 -11.68 17.27
CA ARG A 117 -5.25 -12.97 17.56
C ARG A 117 -4.51 -14.17 16.95
N LEU A 118 -3.72 -13.95 15.90
CA LEU A 118 -2.85 -14.94 15.28
C LEU A 118 -1.42 -14.97 15.87
N GLY A 119 -1.16 -14.19 16.93
CA GLY A 119 0.15 -14.17 17.62
C GLY A 119 1.17 -13.18 17.02
N TYR A 120 0.71 -12.20 16.24
CA TYR A 120 1.58 -11.16 15.68
C TYR A 120 1.51 -9.86 16.49
N MET A 121 2.57 -9.07 16.43
CA MET A 121 2.64 -7.71 16.96
C MET A 121 2.99 -6.75 15.84
N CYS A 122 2.59 -5.49 16.01
CA CYS A 122 2.85 -4.40 15.06
C CYS A 122 3.33 -3.14 15.80
N GLY A 123 3.86 -3.26 17.01
CA GLY A 123 4.20 -2.10 17.82
C GLY A 123 4.62 -2.48 19.22
N GLU A 124 4.79 -1.46 20.06
CA GLU A 124 5.06 -1.66 21.49
C GLU A 124 3.87 -2.35 22.19
N PRO A 125 4.11 -3.10 23.28
CA PRO A 125 3.05 -3.74 24.05
C PRO A 125 1.95 -2.76 24.48
N GLY A 126 0.69 -3.11 24.19
CA GLY A 126 -0.49 -2.31 24.59
C GLY A 126 -0.76 -1.08 23.73
N LYS A 127 0.09 -0.76 22.75
CA LYS A 127 -0.17 0.32 21.80
C LYS A 127 -1.18 -0.10 20.75
N VAL A 128 -2.11 0.80 20.45
CA VAL A 128 -3.13 0.62 19.43
C VAL A 128 -3.03 1.78 18.46
N TYR A 129 -3.09 1.47 17.17
CA TYR A 129 -3.01 2.48 16.13
C TYR A 129 -4.18 3.48 16.23
N LYS A 130 -3.85 4.76 16.06
CA LYS A 130 -4.82 5.84 15.94
C LYS A 130 -4.64 6.50 14.57
N PRO A 131 -5.72 6.65 13.77
CA PRO A 131 -5.65 7.28 12.46
C PRO A 131 -4.94 8.64 12.48
N ALA A 132 -3.91 8.81 11.65
CA ALA A 132 -3.11 10.04 11.61
C ALA A 132 -3.93 11.29 11.32
N HIS A 133 -4.95 11.16 10.45
CA HIS A 133 -5.80 12.29 10.10
C HIS A 133 -6.61 12.85 11.28
N LEU A 134 -6.84 12.08 12.35
CA LEU A 134 -7.52 12.57 13.56
C LEU A 134 -6.61 13.46 14.41
N GLY A 135 -5.29 13.31 14.29
CA GLY A 135 -4.32 14.18 14.95
C GLY A 135 -3.91 15.38 14.11
N MET A 136 -4.14 15.35 12.79
CA MET A 136 -3.52 16.27 11.82
C MET A 136 -4.47 17.29 11.17
N GLU A 137 -5.70 17.47 11.67
CA GLU A 137 -6.75 18.25 10.99
C GLU A 137 -6.31 19.68 10.61
N ASP A 138 -5.52 20.35 11.44
CA ASP A 138 -5.09 21.73 11.20
C ASP A 138 -3.79 21.84 10.38
N MET A 139 -3.01 20.76 10.25
CA MET A 139 -1.68 20.77 9.63
C MET A 139 -1.37 19.48 8.85
N PRO A 140 -2.13 19.16 7.78
CA PRO A 140 -2.01 17.90 7.05
C PRO A 140 -0.68 17.73 6.28
N HIS A 141 0.08 18.82 6.13
CA HIS A 141 1.37 18.87 5.43
C HIS A 141 2.57 19.07 6.37
N ASN A 142 2.37 19.04 7.69
CA ASN A 142 3.45 19.18 8.65
C ASN A 142 4.06 17.80 8.96
N VAL A 143 5.23 17.54 8.37
CA VAL A 143 5.98 16.29 8.53
C VAL A 143 6.39 16.06 9.99
N GLU A 144 6.81 17.10 10.71
CA GLU A 144 7.20 17.00 12.12
C GLU A 144 6.02 16.55 12.98
N HIS A 145 4.82 17.08 12.68
CA HIS A 145 3.60 16.68 13.36
C HIS A 145 3.22 15.22 13.06
N LEU A 146 3.39 14.78 11.80
CA LEU A 146 3.19 13.38 11.44
C LEU A 146 4.18 12.48 12.19
N LEU A 147 5.48 12.79 12.18
CA LEU A 147 6.50 11.99 12.87
C LEU A 147 6.21 11.89 14.38
N ARG A 148 5.85 13.02 15.03
CA ARG A 148 5.42 13.02 16.44
C ARG A 148 4.18 12.16 16.69
N HIS A 149 3.22 12.16 15.77
CA HIS A 149 2.05 11.27 15.84
C HIS A 149 2.46 9.80 15.76
N LEU A 150 3.32 9.44 14.81
CA LEU A 150 3.79 8.06 14.62
C LEU A 150 4.54 7.55 15.85
N ASP A 151 5.47 8.35 16.39
CA ASP A 151 6.18 8.04 17.64
C ASP A 151 5.20 7.85 18.80
N ALA A 152 4.20 8.72 18.94
CA ALA A 152 3.20 8.61 19.99
C ALA A 152 2.34 7.34 19.86
N THR A 153 2.02 6.92 18.62
CA THR A 153 1.28 5.68 18.40
C THR A 153 2.08 4.44 18.79
N GLY A 154 3.41 4.44 18.59
CA GLY A 154 4.25 3.27 18.86
C GLY A 154 3.88 2.04 18.02
N VAL A 155 3.29 2.26 16.84
CA VAL A 155 2.88 1.22 15.89
C VAL A 155 3.74 1.31 14.63
N ALA A 156 4.23 0.18 14.14
CA ALA A 156 5.04 0.03 12.94
C ALA A 156 4.20 0.22 11.66
N PHE A 157 3.58 1.38 11.52
CA PHE A 157 2.76 1.76 10.37
C PHE A 157 3.09 3.18 9.91
N MET A 158 3.42 3.33 8.63
CA MET A 158 3.62 4.63 7.99
C MET A 158 2.43 4.92 7.06
N PRO A 159 1.49 5.80 7.47
CA PRO A 159 0.34 6.16 6.65
C PRO A 159 0.76 7.05 5.48
N ARG A 160 0.04 6.90 4.37
CA ARG A 160 0.07 7.80 3.22
C ARG A 160 -1.00 8.87 3.43
N THR A 161 -0.62 10.04 3.91
CA THR A 161 -1.60 11.10 4.21
C THR A 161 -2.39 11.50 2.96
N MET A 162 -3.68 11.80 3.14
CA MET A 162 -4.57 12.18 2.05
C MET A 162 -4.67 11.09 0.96
N SER A 163 -4.59 9.83 1.40
CA SER A 163 -4.67 8.65 0.55
C SER A 163 -5.95 8.63 -0.29
N LYS A 164 -5.89 7.87 -1.39
CA LYS A 164 -7.09 7.59 -2.18
C LYS A 164 -8.08 6.73 -1.41
N ALA A 165 -7.61 5.76 -0.63
CA ALA A 165 -8.45 4.93 0.22
C ALA A 165 -9.33 5.78 1.14
N ARG A 166 -8.72 6.74 1.85
CA ARG A 166 -9.44 7.70 2.67
C ARG A 166 -10.44 8.50 1.87
N LYS A 167 -9.99 9.13 0.77
CA LYS A 167 -10.85 9.99 -0.08
C LYS A 167 -12.09 9.27 -0.59
N MET A 168 -11.94 8.04 -1.11
CA MET A 168 -13.06 7.25 -1.63
C MET A 168 -14.02 6.83 -0.52
N ALA A 169 -13.50 6.57 0.68
CA ALA A 169 -14.31 6.06 1.78
C ALA A 169 -15.02 7.14 2.60
N LYS A 170 -14.73 8.43 2.40
CA LYS A 170 -15.42 9.54 3.10
C LYS A 170 -16.93 9.56 2.88
N HIS A 171 -17.40 8.98 1.78
CA HIS A 171 -18.84 8.93 1.46
C HIS A 171 -19.55 7.74 2.12
N THR A 172 -18.81 6.71 2.51
CA THR A 172 -19.37 5.43 2.99
C THR A 172 -19.03 5.12 4.44
N ARG A 173 -18.06 5.82 5.03
CA ARG A 173 -17.60 5.63 6.41
C ARG A 173 -17.47 6.97 7.11
N LYS A 174 -17.79 6.97 8.41
CA LYS A 174 -17.74 8.16 9.26
C LYS A 174 -16.31 8.69 9.42
N ASP A 175 -15.34 7.79 9.59
CA ASP A 175 -13.94 8.14 9.87
C ASP A 175 -12.98 7.22 9.07
N PRO A 176 -12.87 7.41 7.75
CA PRO A 176 -12.01 6.55 6.93
C PRO A 176 -10.53 6.81 7.21
N ASP A 177 -9.79 5.74 7.43
CA ASP A 177 -8.34 5.78 7.64
C ASP A 177 -7.56 5.99 6.34
N ASP A 178 -6.32 6.46 6.47
CA ASP A 178 -5.38 6.47 5.37
C ASP A 178 -4.81 5.07 5.12
N ASP A 179 -4.54 4.74 3.85
CA ASP A 179 -3.74 3.54 3.55
C ASP A 179 -2.26 3.79 3.85
N GLY A 180 -1.46 2.73 4.00
CA GLY A 180 -0.03 2.89 4.31
C GLY A 180 0.77 1.60 4.19
N VAL A 181 1.94 1.60 4.83
CA VAL A 181 2.84 0.45 4.93
C VAL A 181 3.01 0.04 6.38
N ALA A 182 2.83 -1.25 6.67
CA ALA A 182 2.89 -1.84 8.01
C ALA A 182 3.89 -2.99 8.09
N ILE A 183 4.51 -3.15 9.26
CA ILE A 183 5.33 -4.33 9.60
C ILE A 183 4.69 -5.05 10.79
N PHE A 184 4.46 -6.35 10.63
CA PHE A 184 4.07 -7.25 11.71
C PHE A 184 5.16 -8.31 11.93
N TRP A 185 5.34 -8.75 13.17
CA TRP A 185 6.25 -9.84 13.52
C TRP A 185 5.60 -10.82 14.49
N ARG A 186 5.99 -12.09 14.45
CA ARG A 186 5.48 -13.08 15.39
C ARG A 186 6.02 -12.81 16.79
N ALA A 187 5.12 -12.56 17.74
CA ALA A 187 5.46 -12.18 19.11
C ALA A 187 6.26 -13.26 19.86
N SER A 188 6.08 -14.53 19.49
CA SER A 188 6.81 -15.66 20.08
C SER A 188 8.23 -15.81 19.57
N ILE A 189 8.59 -15.17 18.45
CA ILE A 189 9.93 -15.28 17.83
C ILE A 189 10.72 -14.01 18.01
N PHE A 190 10.09 -12.86 17.81
CA PHE A 190 10.75 -11.56 17.84
C PHE A 190 10.15 -10.66 18.92
N GLU A 191 11.00 -9.79 19.45
CA GLU A 191 10.60 -8.64 20.25
C GLU A 191 11.16 -7.37 19.65
N LEU A 192 10.44 -6.28 19.82
CA LEU A 192 10.89 -4.96 19.43
C LEU A 192 11.99 -4.49 20.39
N THR A 193 13.06 -3.89 19.86
CA THR A 193 14.08 -3.25 20.70
C THR A 193 13.54 -1.95 21.32
N GLU A 194 14.17 -1.43 22.37
CA GLU A 194 13.67 -0.27 23.15
C GLU A 194 13.42 0.99 22.30
N ARG A 195 14.19 1.18 21.23
CA ARG A 195 14.01 2.27 20.26
C ARG A 195 13.76 1.73 18.86
N GLY A 196 13.15 0.56 18.77
CA GLY A 196 13.15 -0.23 17.55
C GLY A 196 12.19 0.24 16.46
N LEU A 197 11.46 1.33 16.63
CA LEU A 197 10.60 1.87 15.58
C LEU A 197 11.18 3.17 15.04
N HIS A 198 11.32 3.21 13.72
CA HIS A 198 11.79 4.39 13.02
C HIS A 198 10.92 4.67 11.82
N PHE A 199 10.76 5.95 11.50
CA PHE A 199 9.92 6.42 10.40
C PHE A 199 10.71 7.34 9.50
N LEU A 200 10.53 7.18 8.20
CA LEU A 200 11.12 8.01 7.17
C LEU A 200 10.00 8.55 6.29
N VAL A 201 9.90 9.86 6.17
CA VAL A 201 8.92 10.54 5.30
C VAL A 201 9.64 11.06 4.08
N PHE A 202 9.25 10.56 2.91
CA PHE A 202 9.84 10.99 1.65
C PHE A 202 9.47 12.45 1.35
N ASP A 203 10.38 13.14 0.69
CA ASP A 203 10.16 14.48 0.18
C ASP A 203 9.16 14.44 -1.01
N ASP A 204 7.88 14.63 -0.69
CA ASP A 204 6.77 14.68 -1.66
C ASP A 204 5.83 15.83 -1.29
N ASP A 205 5.80 16.85 -2.14
CA ASP A 205 5.01 18.08 -1.98
C ASP A 205 3.50 17.83 -1.86
N THR A 206 3.03 16.67 -2.31
CA THR A 206 1.58 16.41 -2.47
C THR A 206 0.96 15.57 -1.37
N ARG A 207 1.76 14.76 -0.69
CA ARG A 207 1.32 13.80 0.33
C ARG A 207 2.51 13.30 1.12
N HIS A 208 2.31 13.08 2.41
CA HIS A 208 3.31 12.35 3.18
C HIS A 208 3.14 10.87 2.88
N MET A 209 4.23 10.24 2.48
CA MET A 209 4.36 8.81 2.36
C MET A 209 5.81 8.47 2.67
N GLY A 210 6.10 7.20 2.93
CA GLY A 210 7.38 6.88 3.51
C GLY A 210 7.65 5.42 3.70
N ALA A 211 8.59 5.19 4.62
CA ALA A 211 9.01 3.88 5.06
C ALA A 211 8.93 3.80 6.58
N VAL A 212 8.75 2.58 7.06
CA VAL A 212 8.86 2.22 8.47
C VAL A 212 9.95 1.18 8.63
N ARG A 213 10.76 1.31 9.68
CA ARG A 213 11.74 0.31 10.10
C ARG A 213 11.37 -0.22 11.47
N ALA A 214 11.44 -1.54 11.62
CA ALA A 214 11.35 -2.24 12.89
C ALA A 214 12.68 -2.97 13.17
N ASP A 215 13.38 -2.54 14.22
CA ASP A 215 14.57 -3.19 14.73
C ASP A 215 14.17 -4.18 15.83
N LEU A 216 14.27 -5.46 15.47
CA LEU A 216 13.80 -6.60 16.21
C LEU A 216 14.97 -7.37 16.81
N ARG A 217 14.68 -8.10 17.89
CA ARG A 217 15.59 -9.06 18.50
C ARG A 217 14.92 -10.42 18.54
N ARG A 218 15.60 -11.46 18.04
CA ARG A 218 15.11 -12.83 18.14
C ARG A 218 15.15 -13.28 19.60
N ARG A 219 14.01 -13.76 20.12
CA ARG A 219 13.87 -14.18 21.52
C ARG A 219 14.74 -15.37 21.90
N ALA A 220 14.96 -16.29 20.96
CA ALA A 220 15.69 -17.52 21.23
C ALA A 220 17.17 -17.30 21.59
N ASP A 221 17.82 -16.30 21.00
CA ASP A 221 19.28 -16.11 21.13
C ASP A 221 19.75 -14.65 21.08
N GLY A 222 18.84 -13.69 21.02
CA GLY A 222 19.18 -12.28 20.99
C GLY A 222 19.69 -11.76 19.64
N THR A 223 19.66 -12.56 18.57
CA THR A 223 20.13 -12.12 17.23
C THR A 223 19.32 -10.91 16.75
N PRO A 224 19.96 -9.80 16.35
CA PRO A 224 19.24 -8.64 15.83
C PRO A 224 18.76 -8.88 14.39
N LEU A 225 17.64 -8.25 14.04
CA LEU A 225 17.07 -8.23 12.69
C LEU A 225 16.44 -6.85 12.45
N SER A 226 16.82 -6.19 11.37
CA SER A 226 16.15 -4.96 10.92
C SER A 226 15.19 -5.30 9.77
N VAL A 227 13.95 -4.81 9.87
CA VAL A 227 12.94 -4.95 8.82
C VAL A 227 12.56 -3.56 8.35
N VAL A 228 12.76 -3.29 7.06
CA VAL A 228 12.36 -2.04 6.42
C VAL A 228 11.22 -2.34 5.46
N ALA A 229 10.13 -1.61 5.59
CA ALA A 229 9.00 -1.66 4.67
C ALA A 229 8.73 -0.27 4.08
N ALA A 230 8.62 -0.19 2.76
CA ALA A 230 8.45 1.07 2.04
C ALA A 230 7.48 0.90 0.87
N LEU A 231 6.69 1.94 0.57
CA LEU A 231 5.84 1.98 -0.61
C LEU A 231 6.25 3.16 -1.49
N LEU A 232 6.80 2.89 -2.67
CA LEU A 232 7.19 3.95 -3.61
C LEU A 232 6.02 4.41 -4.47
N SER A 233 6.20 5.53 -5.17
CA SER A 233 5.20 6.06 -6.09
C SER A 233 4.91 5.10 -7.24
N ALA A 234 3.67 4.65 -7.33
CA ALA A 234 3.17 3.84 -8.44
C ALA A 234 3.13 4.62 -9.77
N GLY A 235 3.37 3.92 -10.87
CA GLY A 235 3.19 4.46 -12.22
C GLY A 235 4.18 3.90 -13.23
N GLN A 236 3.90 4.08 -14.51
CA GLN A 236 4.73 3.57 -15.60
C GLN A 236 5.06 4.78 -16.48
N GLY A 237 6.31 5.25 -16.47
CA GLY A 237 6.73 6.41 -17.23
C GLY A 237 7.95 7.09 -16.61
N ALA A 238 8.75 7.77 -17.43
CA ALA A 238 10.02 8.38 -17.01
C ALA A 238 9.86 9.32 -15.80
N ASN A 239 8.83 10.16 -15.78
CA ASN A 239 8.60 11.07 -14.65
C ASN A 239 8.29 10.32 -13.35
N GLN A 240 7.60 9.18 -13.43
CA GLN A 240 7.31 8.36 -12.24
C GLN A 240 8.56 7.61 -11.78
N GLU A 241 9.40 7.16 -12.71
CA GLU A 241 10.70 6.57 -12.38
C GLU A 241 11.60 7.58 -11.68
N VAL A 242 11.70 8.82 -12.19
CA VAL A 242 12.42 9.91 -11.51
C VAL A 242 11.86 10.17 -10.12
N LYS A 243 10.53 10.16 -9.95
CA LYS A 243 9.90 10.32 -8.63
C LYS A 243 10.31 9.21 -7.66
N ARG A 244 10.31 7.95 -8.10
CA ARG A 244 10.75 6.81 -7.28
C ARG A 244 12.23 6.86 -6.92
N LEU A 245 13.07 7.18 -7.90
CA LEU A 245 14.51 7.35 -7.66
C LEU A 245 14.76 8.47 -6.66
N ASN A 246 14.00 9.57 -6.73
CA ASN A 246 14.08 10.63 -5.74
C ASN A 246 13.65 10.15 -4.35
N GLN A 247 12.54 9.41 -4.23
CA GLN A 247 12.10 8.83 -2.95
C GLN A 247 13.13 7.86 -2.37
N PHE A 248 13.88 7.16 -3.23
CA PHE A 248 14.89 6.19 -2.81
C PHE A 248 16.24 6.84 -2.45
N LEU A 249 16.70 7.82 -3.24
CA LEU A 249 18.06 8.35 -3.21
C LEU A 249 18.20 9.74 -2.57
N LYS A 250 17.13 10.54 -2.52
CA LYS A 250 17.22 11.89 -1.94
C LYS A 250 17.02 11.87 -0.44
N PRO A 251 17.65 12.81 0.29
CA PRO A 251 17.39 13.04 1.71
C PRO A 251 15.89 13.11 2.01
N SER A 252 15.49 12.44 3.07
CA SER A 252 14.11 12.39 3.56
C SER A 252 14.08 12.90 5.01
N GLN A 253 12.89 13.12 5.57
CA GLN A 253 12.77 13.53 6.97
C GLN A 253 12.56 12.29 7.85
N ALA A 254 13.30 12.19 8.97
CA ALA A 254 13.25 11.04 9.87
C ALA A 254 13.02 11.50 11.32
N ASN A 255 12.36 10.67 12.13
CA ASN A 255 12.18 10.93 13.57
C ASN A 255 13.51 10.95 14.35
N SER A 256 14.56 10.31 13.83
CA SER A 256 15.88 10.25 14.47
C SER A 256 16.82 11.41 14.10
N ALA A 257 16.46 12.25 13.10
CA ALA A 257 17.34 13.30 12.58
C ALA A 257 16.90 14.69 13.07
N SER A 258 17.77 15.39 13.80
CA SER A 258 17.54 16.76 14.28
C SER A 258 17.74 17.84 13.22
N SER A 259 17.93 17.47 11.95
CA SER A 259 18.24 18.42 10.87
C SER A 259 17.33 18.21 9.65
N ALA A 260 17.11 19.28 8.89
CA ALA A 260 16.32 19.29 7.66
C ALA A 260 16.86 18.38 6.53
N ASN A 261 18.03 17.76 6.72
CA ASN A 261 18.66 16.82 5.80
C ASN A 261 18.78 15.43 6.46
N GLY A 262 17.67 14.73 6.64
CA GLY A 262 17.70 13.34 7.11
C GLY A 262 18.23 12.37 6.04
N PRO A 263 18.37 11.08 6.38
CA PRO A 263 18.90 10.08 5.45
C PRO A 263 17.98 9.87 4.24
N SER A 264 18.51 9.40 3.12
CA SER A 264 17.68 8.79 2.08
C SER A 264 17.22 7.39 2.50
N LEU A 265 16.23 6.81 1.81
CA LEU A 265 15.84 5.41 2.07
C LEU A 265 17.01 4.46 1.83
N ARG A 266 17.83 4.73 0.81
CA ARG A 266 19.06 3.99 0.56
C ARG A 266 20.03 4.06 1.75
N ASP A 267 20.32 5.26 2.24
CA ASP A 267 21.23 5.43 3.39
C ASP A 267 20.69 4.69 4.62
N TRP A 268 19.38 4.70 4.81
CA TRP A 268 18.71 4.01 5.92
C TRP A 268 18.84 2.49 5.84
N VAL A 269 18.75 1.93 4.63
CA VAL A 269 18.98 0.49 4.38
C VAL A 269 20.46 0.14 4.56
N ASP A 270 21.37 0.94 4.01
CA ASP A 270 22.81 0.73 4.11
C ASP A 270 23.29 0.82 5.58
N GLU A 271 22.77 1.78 6.34
CA GLU A 271 23.02 1.91 7.79
C GLU A 271 22.52 0.68 8.55
N SER A 272 21.28 0.26 8.30
CA SER A 272 20.69 -0.90 8.97
C SER A 272 21.47 -2.17 8.68
N ALA A 273 21.87 -2.37 7.41
CA ALA A 273 22.65 -3.53 6.97
C ALA A 273 24.06 -3.56 7.58
N GLY A 274 24.63 -2.41 7.93
CA GLY A 274 25.89 -2.31 8.67
C GLY A 274 25.79 -2.72 10.15
N GLN A 275 24.59 -2.74 10.73
CA GLN A 275 24.34 -3.02 12.15
C GLN A 275 23.74 -4.40 12.38
N ALA A 276 22.84 -4.86 11.50
CA ALA A 276 22.14 -6.13 11.61
C ALA A 276 21.77 -6.69 10.22
N PRO A 277 21.53 -8.00 10.10
CA PRO A 277 20.83 -8.55 8.94
C PRO A 277 19.55 -7.75 8.68
N THR A 278 19.39 -7.28 7.44
CA THR A 278 18.30 -6.38 7.06
C THR A 278 17.43 -7.00 5.98
N ILE A 279 16.12 -6.99 6.19
CA ILE A 279 15.11 -7.35 5.19
C ILE A 279 14.50 -6.06 4.66
N LEU A 280 14.56 -5.85 3.34
CA LEU A 280 13.85 -4.78 2.66
C LEU A 280 12.63 -5.34 1.92
N CYS A 281 11.44 -4.94 2.35
CA CYS A 281 10.18 -5.22 1.67
C CYS A 281 9.68 -3.92 1.02
N MET A 282 9.50 -3.92 -0.30
CA MET A 282 9.12 -2.69 -0.99
C MET A 282 8.39 -2.99 -2.30
N ASP A 283 7.20 -2.42 -2.48
CA ASP A 283 6.61 -2.22 -3.80
C ASP A 283 7.31 -1.03 -4.46
N THR A 284 8.17 -1.37 -5.41
CA THR A 284 8.89 -0.40 -6.22
C THR A 284 7.94 0.36 -7.15
N GLY A 285 6.70 -0.07 -7.38
CA GLY A 285 5.78 0.54 -8.33
C GLY A 285 6.25 0.44 -9.80
N GLY A 286 7.28 -0.37 -10.08
CA GLY A 286 7.97 -0.47 -11.36
C GLY A 286 8.47 -1.88 -11.67
N ALA A 287 8.65 -2.19 -12.95
CA ALA A 287 9.21 -3.47 -13.37
C ALA A 287 10.74 -3.52 -13.12
N PRO A 288 11.35 -4.72 -12.99
CA PRO A 288 12.77 -4.87 -12.66
C PRO A 288 13.74 -4.17 -13.61
N ASP A 289 13.35 -3.91 -14.86
CA ASP A 289 14.19 -3.32 -15.90
C ASP A 289 13.99 -1.80 -16.09
N GLN A 290 13.21 -1.14 -15.23
CA GLN A 290 12.85 0.28 -15.39
C GLN A 290 13.97 1.27 -15.08
N ALA A 291 15.04 0.83 -14.40
CA ALA A 291 16.22 1.64 -14.12
C ALA A 291 17.03 2.06 -15.39
N LYS A 292 16.54 1.77 -16.60
CA LYS A 292 17.11 2.23 -17.89
C LYS A 292 16.91 3.72 -18.17
N VAL A 293 16.73 4.56 -17.15
CA VAL A 293 16.92 6.00 -17.34
C VAL A 293 18.40 6.18 -17.61
N GLU A 294 18.76 6.53 -18.84
CA GLU A 294 20.13 6.89 -19.21
C GLU A 294 20.61 8.00 -18.26
N TRP A 295 21.44 7.64 -17.28
CA TRP A 295 22.12 8.54 -16.34
C TRP A 295 23.16 9.46 -17.04
N GLY A 296 22.91 9.83 -18.30
CA GLY A 296 23.90 10.39 -19.21
C GLY A 296 23.51 11.69 -19.91
N LYS A 297 22.40 12.36 -19.54
CA LYS A 297 22.00 13.63 -20.18
C LYS A 297 21.97 14.87 -19.27
N GLU A 298 22.32 14.73 -18.00
CA GLU A 298 22.47 15.86 -17.06
C GLU A 298 23.88 15.90 -16.45
N ARG A 299 24.90 15.95 -17.30
CA ARG A 299 26.23 16.47 -16.95
C ARG A 299 26.62 17.55 -17.94
#